data_AF-A0A520ZX01-F1
#
_entry.id   AF-A0A520ZX01-F1
#
_cell.length_a   1.000
_cell.length_b   1.000
_cell.length_c   1.000
_cell.angle_alpha   90.00
_cell.angle_beta   90.00
_cell.angle_gamma   90.00
#
_symmetry.space_group_name_H-M   'P 1'
#
loop_
_entity.id
_entity.type
_entity.pdbx_description
1 polymer ?
#
loop_
_entity_poly.entity_id
_entity_poly.type
_entity_poly.pdbx_seq_one_letter_code
_entity_poly.pdbx_strand_id
1 'polypeptide(L)' 'MKSFLNKISQLSSVQHLLLFDLEGELLYSFPSVSSSNVSLQTADWQELIEDLGTPETADFAFENGRFCLFRLLIGTLLVG' A
#
# COMPACT_ATOMS: atom_id res chain seq x y z
N MET A 1 -7.57 -8.64 -11.07
CA MET A 1 -6.87 -7.80 -10.07
C MET A 1 -6.70 -6.35 -10.52
N LYS A 2 -6.04 -6.05 -11.66
CA LYS A 2 -5.89 -4.65 -12.14
C LYS A 2 -7.19 -3.85 -12.25
N SER A 3 -8.29 -4.46 -12.73
CA SER A 3 -9.59 -3.77 -12.81
C SER A 3 -10.22 -3.48 -11.45
N PHE A 4 -9.87 -4.24 -10.41
CA PHE A 4 -10.33 -4.01 -9.04
C PHE A 4 -9.54 -2.87 -8.39
N LEU A 5 -8.21 -2.91 -8.50
CA LEU A 5 -7.32 -1.84 -8.00
C LEU A 5 -7.67 -0.49 -8.64
N ASN A 6 -7.91 -0.47 -9.96
CA ASN A 6 -8.34 0.74 -10.66
C ASN A 6 -9.71 1.26 -10.21
N LYS A 7 -10.60 0.41 -9.70
CA LYS A 7 -11.88 0.86 -9.14
C LYS A 7 -11.69 1.47 -7.75
N ILE A 8 -10.84 0.87 -6.92
CA ILE A 8 -10.50 1.41 -5.61
C ILE A 8 -9.82 2.77 -5.75
N SER A 9 -8.88 2.90 -6.68
CA SER A 9 -8.16 4.16 -6.92
C SER A 9 -9.05 5.31 -7.42
N GLN A 10 -10.28 5.02 -7.84
CA GLN A 10 -11.26 6.03 -8.27
C GLN A 10 -12.16 6.52 -7.13
N LEU A 11 -12.06 5.92 -5.94
CA LEU A 11 -12.79 6.39 -4.78
C LEU A 11 -12.21 7.73 -4.32
N SER A 12 -13.09 8.71 -4.06
CA SER A 12 -12.66 10.07 -3.71
C SER A 12 -11.87 10.17 -2.40
N SER A 13 -11.97 9.16 -1.54
CA SER A 13 -11.25 9.07 -0.28
C SER A 13 -9.87 8.43 -0.41
N VAL A 14 -9.56 7.80 -1.55
CA VAL A 14 -8.29 7.08 -1.77
C VAL A 14 -7.31 8.01 -2.46
N GLN A 15 -6.23 8.33 -1.77
CA GLN A 15 -5.11 9.12 -2.28
C GLN A 15 -3.96 8.21 -2.74
N HIS A 16 -3.77 7.09 -2.05
CA HIS A 16 -2.67 6.16 -2.28
C HIS A 16 -3.17 4.71 -2.33
N LEU A 17 -2.73 3.95 -3.32
CA LEU A 17 -2.97 2.51 -3.40
C LEU A 17 -1.67 1.81 -3.77
N LEU A 18 -1.15 0.97 -2.88
CA LEU A 18 0.10 0.25 -3.07
C LEU A 18 -0.17 -1.25 -2.96
N LEU A 19 0.28 -2.03 -3.93
CA LEU A 19 0.29 -3.49 -3.84
C LEU A 19 1.74 -3.95 -3.89
N PHE A 20 2.17 -4.62 -2.83
CA PHE A 20 3.42 -5.34 -2.76
C PHE A 20 3.16 -6.84 -2.98
N ASP A 21 4.12 -7.58 -3.51
CA ASP A 21 4.06 -9.04 -3.52
C ASP A 21 4.45 -9.63 -2.15
N LEU A 22 4.68 -10.94 -2.10
CA LEU A 22 5.07 -11.65 -0.87
C LEU A 22 6.53 -11.40 -0.47
N GLU A 23 7.36 -10.97 -1.42
CA GLU A 23 8.78 -10.65 -1.23
C GLU A 23 8.97 -9.17 -0.88
N GLY A 24 7.89 -8.38 -1.00
CA GLY A 24 7.84 -6.95 -0.72
C GLY A 24 8.06 -6.08 -1.94
N GLU A 25 8.14 -6.65 -3.15
CA GLU A 25 8.32 -5.88 -4.38
C GLU A 25 7.01 -5.17 -4.78
N LEU A 26 7.13 -3.92 -5.23
CA LEU A 26 5.97 -3.11 -5.60
C LEU A 26 5.38 -3.56 -6.95
N LEU A 27 4.21 -4.20 -6.92
CA LEU A 27 3.47 -4.65 -8.10
C LEU A 27 2.56 -3.57 -8.70
N TYR A 28 2.04 -2.66 -7.88
CA TYR A 28 1.12 -1.61 -8.31
C TYR A 28 1.22 -0.38 -7.40
N SER A 29 1.12 0.81 -8.00
CA SER A 29 0.96 2.06 -7.28
C SER A 29 -0.08 2.97 -7.94
N PHE A 30 -0.85 3.68 -7.12
CA PHE A 30 -1.65 4.83 -7.50
C PHE A 30 -1.46 5.96 -6.47
N PRO A 31 -1.26 7.21 -6.89
CA PRO A 31 -0.85 7.61 -8.24
C PRO A 31 0.44 6.88 -8.65
N SER A 32 0.66 6.71 -9.96
CA SER A 32 1.87 6.04 -10.44
C SER A 32 3.09 6.78 -9.93
N VAL A 33 3.98 6.08 -9.22
CA VAL A 33 5.22 6.69 -8.73
C VAL A 33 6.07 7.11 -9.93
N SER A 34 6.16 8.41 -10.19
CA SER A 34 7.21 8.96 -11.02
C SER A 34 8.47 9.03 -10.18
N SER A 35 9.63 8.75 -10.78
CA SER A 35 10.93 8.62 -10.10
C SER A 35 11.41 9.88 -9.34
N SER A 36 10.63 10.96 -9.28
CA SER A 36 11.07 12.26 -8.81
C SER A 36 10.40 12.78 -7.54
N ASN A 37 9.26 12.25 -7.08
CA ASN A 37 8.63 12.78 -5.87
C ASN A 37 7.83 11.70 -5.12
N VAL A 38 8.05 11.67 -3.80
CA VAL A 38 7.48 10.75 -2.81
C VAL A 38 8.27 9.44 -2.69
N SER A 39 9.28 9.50 -1.84
CA SER A 39 9.97 8.37 -1.22
C SER A 39 9.04 7.61 -0.26
N LEU A 40 7.92 7.09 -0.75
CA LEU A 40 7.32 5.90 -0.14
C LEU A 40 8.24 4.76 -0.56
N GLN A 41 9.43 4.69 0.05
CA GLN A 41 10.35 3.62 -0.28
C GLN A 41 9.66 2.33 0.14
N THR A 42 9.47 1.44 -0.82
CA THR A 42 8.96 0.08 -0.63
C THR A 42 9.56 -0.59 0.61
N ALA A 43 10.86 -0.35 0.85
CA ALA A 43 11.60 -0.80 2.01
C ALA A 43 11.01 -0.34 3.36
N ASP A 44 10.56 0.92 3.47
CA ASP A 44 10.04 1.47 4.73
C ASP A 44 8.71 0.81 5.13
N TRP A 45 7.84 0.52 4.15
CA TRP A 45 6.59 -0.18 4.42
C TRP A 45 6.83 -1.64 4.78
N GLN A 46 7.76 -2.30 4.09
CA GLN A 46 8.08 -3.69 4.37
C GLN A 46 8.65 -3.86 5.78
N GLU A 47 9.61 -3.03 6.18
CA GLU A 47 10.19 -3.04 7.53
C GLU A 47 9.10 -2.82 8.59
N LEU A 48 8.22 -1.83 8.39
CA LEU A 48 7.10 -1.57 9.31
C LEU A 48 6.13 -2.75 9.42
N ILE A 49 5.84 -3.44 8.32
CA ILE A 49 4.94 -4.61 8.32
C ILE A 49 5.58 -5.79 9.04
N GLU A 50 6.88 -6.01 8.85
CA GLU A 50 7.65 -7.05 9.52
C GLU A 50 7.75 -6.80 11.02
N ASP A 51 8.03 -5.56 11.44
CA ASP A 51 8.10 -5.14 12.85
C ASP A 51 6.78 -5.34 13.60
N LEU A 52 5.65 -5.23 12.90
CA LEU A 52 4.31 -5.47 13.44
C LEU A 52 3.93 -6.95 13.47
N GLY A 53 4.84 -7.85 13.09
CA GLY A 53 4.61 -9.29 13.08
C GLY A 53 3.79 -9.78 11.90
N THR A 54 3.85 -9.10 10.74
CA THR A 54 3.16 -9.46 9.50
C THR A 54 1.64 -9.62 9.65
N PRO A 55 0.92 -8.58 10.12
CA PRO A 55 -0.51 -8.67 10.40
C PRO A 55 -1.34 -8.96 9.14
N GLU A 56 -2.45 -9.69 9.31
CA GLU A 56 -3.42 -9.91 8.22
C GLU A 56 -4.15 -8.61 7.84
N THR A 57 -4.43 -7.75 8.82
CA THR A 57 -4.99 -6.42 8.61
C THR A 57 -4.45 -5.43 9.64
N ALA A 58 -4.25 -4.17 9.25
CA ALA A 58 -3.87 -3.12 10.19
C ALA A 58 -4.42 -1.75 9.76
N ASP A 59 -4.66 -0.87 10.73
CA ASP A 59 -5.02 0.52 10.50
C ASP A 59 -3.93 1.44 11.07
N PHE A 60 -3.34 2.24 10.20
CA PHE A 60 -2.34 3.24 10.53
C PHE A 60 -2.98 4.62 10.50
N ALA A 61 -2.83 5.38 11.58
CA ALA A 61 -3.25 6.77 11.64
C ALA A 61 -2.02 7.67 11.71
N PHE A 62 -1.90 8.58 10.74
CA PHE A 62 -0.86 9.60 10.68
C PHE A 62 -1.49 10.99 10.83
N GLU A 63 -0.68 12.01 11.08
CA GLU A 63 -1.18 13.39 11.22
C GLU A 63 -1.97 13.86 9.97
N ASN A 64 -1.57 13.39 8.79
CA ASN A 64 -2.10 13.85 7.50
C ASN A 64 -3.02 12.83 6.80
N GLY A 65 -3.37 11.72 7.45
CA GLY A 65 -4.20 10.70 6.80
C GLY A 65 -4.19 9.36 7.51
N ARG A 66 -4.77 8.36 6.85
CA ARG A 66 -4.83 6.99 7.37
C ARG A 66 -4.46 6.02 6.28
N PHE A 67 -3.80 4.92 6.64
CA PHE A 67 -3.60 3.79 5.75
C PHE A 67 -4.24 2.55 6.35
N CYS A 68 -4.94 1.80 5.51
CA CYS A 68 -5.43 0.47 5.82
C CYS A 68 -4.55 -0.55 5.10
N LEU A 69 -4.10 -1.57 5.82
CA LEU A 69 -3.36 -2.70 5.31
C LEU A 69 -4.25 -3.93 5.25
N PHE A 70 -4.14 -4.67 4.15
CA PHE A 70 -4.76 -5.97 3.96
C PHE A 70 -3.74 -6.94 3.37
N ARG A 71 -3.51 -8.05 4.06
CA ARG A 71 -2.75 -9.17 3.53
C ARG A 71 -3.63 -10.00 2.63
N LEU A 72 -3.11 -10.31 1.45
CA LEU A 72 -3.75 -11.09 0.42
C LEU A 72 -2.89 -12.32 0.14
N LEU A 73 -3.47 -13.33 -0.51
CA LEU A 73 -2.72 -14.51 -0.96
C LEU A 73 -1.57 -14.17 -1.94
N ILE A 74 -1.64 -13.01 -2.57
CA ILE A 74 -0.69 -12.56 -3.60
C ILE A 74 0.31 -11.52 -3.08
N GLY A 75 0.23 -11.10 -1.81
CA GLY A 75 1.04 -10.03 -1.25
C GLY A 75 0.26 -9.10 -0.33
N THR A 76 0.73 -7.87 -0.16
CA THR A 76 0.16 -6.91 0.79
C THR A 76 -0.40 -5.68 0.08
N LEU A 77 -1.65 -5.34 0.39
CA LEU A 77 -2.34 -4.17 -0.15
C LEU A 77 -2.41 -3.07 0.92
N LEU A 78 -1.96 -1.87 0.56
CA LEU A 78 -2.07 -0.66 1.37
C LEU A 78 -2.97 0.34 0.65
N VAL A 79 -3.95 0.88 1.38
CA VAL A 79 -4.94 1.85 0.90
C VAL A 79 -4.90 3.06 1.81
N GLY A 80 -4.59 4.24 1.29
CA GLY A 80 -4.60 5.52 2.02
C GLY A 80 -5.17 6.66 1.20
#